data_AF-A0A8S3KEW3-F1
#
_entry.id   AF-A0A8S3KEW3-F1
#
_cell.length_a   1.000
_cell.length_b   1.000
_cell.length_c   1.000
_cell.angle_alpha   90.00
_cell.angle_beta   90.00
_cell.angle_gamma   90.00
#
_symmetry.space_group_name_H-M   'P 1'
#
loop_
_entity.id
_entity.type
_entity.pdbx_description
1 polymer ?
#
loop_
_entity_poly.entity_id
_entity_poly.type
_entity_poly.pdbx_seq_one_letter_code
_entity_poly.pdbx_strand_id
1 'polypeptide(L)'
;DLITDSWPCYHLPYLNSIHASPVICTTLACNINPQFYKKLVNYATIQLDDYTDRKWPITGGDIKHHSNNLEDDKEQRHLLLTGHEDGSVQFWDITNISMPLIYKLKT
;
A
#
# COMPACT_ATOMS: atom_id res chain seq x y z
N ASP A 1 -14.03 8.28 -8.82
CA ASP A 1 -15.08 7.36 -9.28
C ASP A 1 -16.23 8.19 -9.80
N LEU A 2 -16.51 8.14 -11.10
CA LEU A 2 -17.54 8.99 -11.71
C LEU A 2 -18.95 8.37 -11.64
N ILE A 3 -19.09 7.16 -11.12
CA ILE A 3 -20.38 6.44 -11.08
C ILE A 3 -21.03 6.59 -9.70
N THR A 4 -20.24 6.61 -8.63
CA THR A 4 -20.74 6.82 -7.26
C THR A 4 -20.98 8.31 -7.02
N ASP A 5 -22.12 8.63 -6.42
CA ASP A 5 -22.44 9.98 -5.97
C ASP A 5 -21.34 10.50 -5.03
N SER A 6 -21.06 11.81 -5.02
CA SER A 6 -19.91 12.48 -4.39
C SER A 6 -18.56 12.38 -5.12
N TRP A 7 -18.46 11.57 -6.17
CA TRP A 7 -17.24 11.36 -6.95
C TRP A 7 -15.99 10.97 -6.13
N PRO A 8 -16.07 9.94 -5.27
CA PRO A 8 -14.98 9.58 -4.37
C PRO A 8 -13.71 9.13 -5.12
N CYS A 9 -12.54 9.30 -4.50
CA CYS A 9 -11.26 8.91 -5.10
C CYS A 9 -11.07 7.40 -5.12
N TYR A 10 -10.30 6.87 -6.09
CA TYR A 10 -9.85 5.47 -6.06
C TYR A 10 -8.61 5.31 -5.20
N HIS A 11 -8.54 4.23 -4.44
CA HIS A 11 -7.30 3.82 -3.82
C HIS A 11 -6.35 3.28 -4.89
N LEU A 12 -5.10 3.73 -4.89
CA LEU A 12 -4.10 3.39 -5.89
C LEU A 12 -3.39 2.07 -5.49
N PRO A 13 -3.54 0.97 -6.25
CA PRO A 13 -2.82 -0.27 -5.98
C PRO A 13 -1.32 -0.20 -6.31
N TYR A 14 -0.91 0.81 -7.08
CA TYR A 14 0.45 1.07 -7.55
C TYR A 14 0.59 2.55 -7.96
N LEU A 15 1.80 3.01 -8.26
CA LEU A 15 2.10 4.38 -8.73
C LEU A 15 1.63 5.48 -7.76
N ASN A 16 1.63 5.18 -6.46
CA ASN A 16 1.42 6.18 -5.43
C ASN A 16 2.56 7.22 -5.43
N SER A 17 2.24 8.49 -5.20
CA SER A 17 3.22 9.57 -5.14
C SER A 17 4.00 9.56 -3.83
N ILE A 18 5.09 8.80 -3.78
CA ILE A 18 6.00 8.75 -2.62
C ILE A 18 6.52 10.14 -2.25
N HIS A 19 6.63 11.07 -3.20
CA HIS A 19 7.13 12.43 -2.99
C HIS A 19 6.02 13.47 -2.75
N ALA A 20 4.79 13.07 -2.40
CA ALA A 20 3.72 14.01 -2.07
C ALA A 20 4.11 15.00 -0.94
N SER A 21 5.02 14.57 -0.08
CA SER A 21 5.86 15.41 0.77
C SER A 21 7.32 14.92 0.62
N PRO A 22 8.33 15.80 0.70
CA PRO A 22 9.74 15.39 0.62
C PRO A 22 10.07 14.27 1.61
N VAL A 23 10.69 13.20 1.10
CA VAL A 23 11.15 12.07 1.92
C VAL A 23 12.46 12.46 2.57
N ILE A 24 12.50 12.41 3.90
CA ILE A 24 13.68 12.76 4.70
C ILE A 24 14.44 11.51 5.13
N CYS A 25 13.74 10.41 5.41
CA CYS A 25 14.35 9.16 5.83
C CYS A 25 13.57 7.95 5.33
N THR A 26 14.26 6.82 5.23
CA THR A 26 13.67 5.54 4.85
C THR A 26 14.14 4.43 5.79
N THR A 27 13.30 3.42 6.02
CA THR A 27 13.66 2.24 6.80
C THR A 27 13.05 1.01 6.16
N LEU A 28 13.90 0.01 5.90
CA LEU A 28 13.48 -1.27 5.37
C LEU A 28 13.27 -2.25 6.52
N ALA A 29 12.08 -2.84 6.59
CA ALA A 29 11.74 -3.85 7.58
C ALA A 29 11.33 -5.15 6.86
N CYS A 30 12.17 -6.17 6.99
CA CYS A 30 11.99 -7.46 6.34
C CYS A 30 11.35 -8.49 7.26
N ASN A 31 10.73 -9.51 6.67
CA ASN A 31 10.14 -10.65 7.37
C ASN A 31 9.18 -10.22 8.50
N ILE A 32 8.25 -9.35 8.14
CA ILE A 32 7.28 -8.76 9.06
C ILE A 32 6.37 -9.84 9.63
N ASN A 33 6.14 -9.77 10.94
CA ASN A 33 5.22 -10.66 11.62
C ASN A 33 3.81 -10.59 10.96
N PRO A 34 3.23 -11.74 10.53
CA PRO A 34 1.94 -11.76 9.83
C PRO A 34 0.77 -11.18 10.65
N GLN A 35 0.78 -11.34 11.99
CA GLN A 35 -0.26 -10.79 12.86
C GLN A 35 -0.16 -9.27 12.95
N PHE A 36 1.06 -8.73 12.98
CA PHE A 36 1.28 -7.29 12.90
C PHE A 36 0.80 -6.74 11.56
N TYR A 37 1.20 -7.37 10.45
CA TYR A 37 0.78 -6.95 9.11
C TYR A 37 -0.74 -6.94 8.97
N LYS A 38 -1.42 -8.01 9.42
CA LYS A 38 -2.88 -8.08 9.42
C LYS A 38 -3.53 -6.95 10.22
N LYS A 39 -3.01 -6.64 11.41
CA LYS A 39 -3.50 -5.50 12.22
C LYS A 39 -3.28 -4.17 11.50
N LEU A 40 -2.12 -3.98 10.87
CA LEU A 40 -1.79 -2.78 10.11
C LEU A 40 -2.80 -2.56 8.96
N VAL A 41 -3.09 -3.61 8.18
CA VAL A 41 -4.08 -3.55 7.10
C VAL A 41 -5.49 -3.25 7.64
N ASN A 42 -5.87 -3.79 8.80
CA ASN A 42 -7.16 -3.46 9.42
C ASN A 42 -7.25 -1.99 9.87
N TYR A 43 -6.15 -1.38 10.30
CA TYR A 43 -6.14 0.06 10.59
C TYR A 43 -6.14 0.89 9.31
N ALA A 44 -5.50 0.39 8.26
CA ALA A 44 -5.53 1.01 6.94
C ALA A 44 -6.95 1.14 6.39
N THR A 45 -7.80 0.11 6.52
CA THR A 45 -9.17 0.17 6.01
C THR A 45 -9.98 1.32 6.62
N ILE A 46 -9.69 1.71 7.86
CA ILE A 46 -10.34 2.85 8.53
C ILE A 46 -9.92 4.18 7.87
N GLN A 47 -8.69 4.26 7.35
CA GLN A 47 -8.22 5.45 6.61
C GLN A 47 -8.80 5.55 5.19
N LEU A 48 -9.46 4.49 4.72
CA LEU A 48 -10.00 4.39 3.37
C LEU A 48 -11.49 4.76 3.27
N ASP A 49 -12.13 5.19 4.36
CA ASP A 49 -13.57 5.52 4.39
C ASP A 49 -13.96 6.60 3.36
N ASP A 50 -13.05 7.51 2.99
CA ASP A 50 -13.29 8.56 1.99
C ASP A 50 -13.08 8.11 0.52
N TYR A 51 -12.71 6.84 0.29
CA TYR A 51 -12.43 6.28 -1.03
C TYR A 51 -13.61 5.47 -1.57
N THR A 52 -13.59 5.20 -2.88
CA THR A 52 -14.59 4.33 -3.50
C THR A 52 -14.37 2.86 -3.17
N ASP A 53 -15.45 2.14 -2.91
CA ASP A 53 -15.47 0.67 -2.81
C ASP A 53 -15.35 -0.05 -4.16
N ARG A 54 -15.36 0.71 -5.27
CA ARG A 54 -15.26 0.13 -6.60
C ARG A 54 -13.85 -0.42 -6.84
N LYS A 55 -13.81 -1.56 -7.54
CA LYS A 55 -12.55 -2.18 -7.97
C LYS A 55 -11.77 -1.23 -8.90
N TRP A 56 -10.45 -1.28 -8.79
CA TRP A 56 -9.53 -0.54 -9.65
C TRP A 56 -9.85 -0.79 -11.14
N PRO A 57 -10.05 0.25 -11.97
CA PRO A 57 -10.56 0.08 -13.33
C PRO A 57 -9.49 -0.30 -14.35
N ILE A 58 -8.20 -0.09 -14.06
CA ILE A 58 -7.10 -0.36 -15.00
C ILE A 58 -6.51 -1.75 -14.72
N THR A 59 -7.14 -2.77 -15.31
CA THR A 59 -6.80 -4.20 -15.12
C THR A 59 -6.37 -4.91 -16.41
N GLY A 60 -5.86 -4.17 -17.40
CA GLY A 60 -5.41 -4.76 -18.66
C GLY A 60 -4.09 -5.52 -18.52
N GLY A 61 -3.93 -6.58 -19.33
CA GLY A 61 -2.71 -7.39 -19.39
C GLY A 61 -2.68 -8.57 -18.41
N ASP A 62 -1.73 -9.49 -18.63
CA ASP A 62 -1.53 -10.69 -17.80
C ASP A 62 -0.10 -10.73 -17.26
N ILE A 63 0.04 -11.04 -15.97
CA ILE A 63 1.34 -11.20 -15.30
C ILE A 63 1.85 -12.61 -15.56
N LYS A 64 2.75 -12.78 -16.53
CA LYS A 64 3.30 -14.09 -16.94
C LYS A 64 4.40 -14.63 -16.02
N HIS A 65 5.04 -13.78 -15.24
CA HIS A 65 6.15 -14.12 -14.35
C HIS A 65 5.73 -14.08 -12.88
N HIS A 66 4.85 -14.98 -12.47
CA HIS A 66 4.74 -15.33 -11.05
C HIS A 66 5.40 -16.69 -10.88
N SER A 67 6.73 -16.71 -10.75
CA SER A 67 7.47 -17.95 -10.46
C SER A 67 7.07 -18.46 -9.07
N ASN A 68 6.13 -19.40 -9.03
CA ASN A 68 6.10 -20.65 -8.25
C ASN A 68 6.72 -20.76 -6.84
N ASN A 69 6.93 -19.69 -6.09
CA ASN A 69 7.13 -19.75 -4.63
C ASN A 69 5.96 -19.09 -3.89
N LEU A 70 4.74 -19.37 -4.36
CA LEU A 70 3.49 -18.87 -3.79
C LEU A 70 3.22 -19.30 -2.33
N GLU A 71 4.03 -20.18 -1.74
CA GLU A 71 3.91 -20.57 -0.34
C GLU A 71 4.96 -19.89 0.54
N ASP A 72 6.22 -19.77 0.09
CA ASP A 72 7.28 -19.04 0.82
C ASP A 72 7.12 -17.50 0.78
N ASP A 73 6.73 -16.94 -0.38
CA ASP A 73 6.52 -15.48 -0.52
C ASP A 73 5.22 -15.00 0.15
N LYS A 74 4.28 -15.91 0.43
CA LYS A 74 3.03 -15.53 1.14
C LYS A 74 3.27 -15.22 2.62
N GLU A 75 4.29 -15.83 3.22
CA GLU A 75 4.62 -15.63 4.63
C GLU A 75 5.58 -14.45 4.83
N GLN A 76 6.53 -14.24 3.92
CA GLN A 76 7.53 -13.19 4.06
C GLN A 76 7.01 -11.84 3.56
N ARG A 77 6.55 -11.02 4.51
CA ARG A 77 6.15 -9.63 4.26
C ARG A 77 7.32 -8.68 4.43
N HIS A 78 7.48 -7.73 3.53
CA HIS A 78 8.50 -6.69 3.60
C HIS A 78 7.84 -5.32 3.53
N LEU A 79 8.21 -4.42 4.45
CA LEU A 79 7.71 -3.06 4.50
C LEU A 79 8.85 -2.08 4.28
N LEU A 80 8.62 -1.10 3.41
CA LEU A 80 9.41 0.13 3.39
C LEU A 80 8.65 1.19 4.18
N LEU A 81 9.30 1.83 5.13
CA LEU A 81 8.79 2.99 5.84
C LEU A 81 9.47 4.22 5.27
N THR A 82 8.70 5.25 4.94
CA THR A 82 9.23 6.55 4.51
C THR A 82 8.76 7.62 5.50
N GLY A 83 9.72 8.36 6.06
CA GLY A 83 9.46 9.54 6.89
C GLY A 83 9.52 10.80 6.02
N HIS A 84 8.56 11.68 6.18
CA HIS A 84 8.37 12.85 5.34
C HIS A 84 8.48 14.16 6.13
N GLU A 85 8.78 15.24 5.42
CA GLU A 85 8.86 16.61 5.98
C GLU A 85 7.55 17.08 6.62
N ASP A 86 6.39 16.65 6.10
CA ASP A 86 5.07 16.95 6.66
C ASP A 86 4.77 16.25 8.01
N GLY A 87 5.76 15.56 8.60
CA GLY A 87 5.61 14.79 9.84
C GLY A 87 4.90 13.44 9.63
N SER A 88 4.64 13.02 8.39
CA SER A 88 4.04 11.72 8.15
C SER A 88 5.05 10.59 8.03
N VAL A 89 4.62 9.38 8.42
CA VAL A 89 5.32 8.13 8.17
C VAL A 89 4.41 7.21 7.35
N GLN A 90 4.86 6.85 6.16
CA GLN A 90 4.10 6.02 5.23
C GLN A 90 4.67 4.61 5.16
N PHE A 91 3.79 3.61 5.22
CA PHE A 91 4.12 2.19 5.21
C PHE A 91 3.79 1.61 3.85
N TRP A 92 4.78 1.10 3.14
CA TRP A 92 4.67 0.56 1.78
C TRP A 92 4.92 -0.95 1.81
N ASP A 93 4.02 -1.75 1.23
CA ASP A 93 4.28 -3.19 1.03
C ASP A 93 5.16 -3.37 -0.20
N ILE A 94 6.39 -3.84 -0.01
CA ILE A 94 7.36 -4.07 -1.08
C ILE A 94 7.59 -5.57 -1.34
N THR A 95 6.74 -6.45 -0.78
CA THR A 95 6.82 -7.89 -1.07
C THR A 95 6.57 -8.18 -2.55
N ASN A 96 5.69 -7.42 -3.18
CA ASN A 96 5.37 -7.54 -4.59
C ASN A 96 5.83 -6.31 -5.38
N ILE A 97 5.80 -6.42 -6.71
CA ILE A 97 6.25 -5.37 -7.63
C ILE A 97 5.43 -4.08 -7.57
N SER A 98 4.20 -4.12 -7.04
CA SER A 98 3.24 -3.01 -7.12
C SER A 98 3.46 -1.91 -6.08
N MET A 99 4.22 -2.18 -5.02
CA MET A 99 4.54 -1.23 -3.94
C MET A 99 3.33 -0.40 -3.44
N PRO A 100 2.22 -1.00 -2.99
CA PRO A 100 1.06 -0.25 -2.52
C PRO A 100 1.34 0.46 -1.18
N LEU A 101 0.75 1.64 -1.01
CA LEU A 101 0.65 2.29 0.30
C LEU A 101 -0.31 1.48 1.16
N ILE A 102 0.13 1.08 2.36
CA ILE A 102 -0.69 0.37 3.33
C ILE A 102 -1.27 1.35 4.33
N TYR A 103 -0.45 2.18 4.97
CA TYR A 103 -0.89 3.03 6.08
C TYR A 103 -0.11 4.34 6.10
N LYS A 104 -0.78 5.45 6.41
CA LYS A 104 -0.15 6.76 6.64
C LYS A 104 -0.34 7.16 8.10
N LEU A 105 0.72 7.11 8.88
CA LEU A 105 0.76 7.72 10.22
C LEU A 105 1.01 9.23 10.07
N LYS A 106 0.25 10.06 10.78
CA LYS A 106 0.54 11.48 10.96
C LYS A 106 0.84 11.73 12.44
N THR A 107 1.95 12.41 12.73
CA THR A 107 2.39 12.76 14.09
C THR A 107 1.90 14.13 14.50
#